data_AF-A0A2M6Y282-F1
#
_entry.id   AF-A0A2M6Y282-F1
#
_cell.length_a   1.000
_cell.length_b   1.000
_cell.length_c   1.000
_cell.angle_alpha   90.00
_cell.angle_beta   90.00
_cell.angle_gamma   90.00
#
_symmetry.space_group_name_H-M   'P 1'
#
loop_
_entity.id
_entity.type
_entity.pdbx_description
1 polymer ?
#
loop_
_entity_poly.entity_id
_entity_poly.type
_entity_poly.pdbx_seq_one_letter_code
_entity_poly.pdbx_strand_id
1 'polypeptide(L)'
;LDKKPNRVYCLMGDGELDEGNIWEAAMSSAHYKLSNLCGIVDKNGLQIDGKTEDVMDISPVGDKWRSFGWNVIEIDGHSMKDIVEAFGNARKFTKGPSVIIANTIKGKGVSFMENVAGWHGVAPSKEQAAAALKELDEKERAWESAQR
;
A
#
# COMPACT_ATOMS: atom_id res chain seq x y z
N LEU A 1 -9.86 -20.79 4.55
CA LEU A 1 -10.42 -22.02 3.96
C LEU A 1 -9.26 -22.85 3.38
N ASP A 2 -9.41 -24.18 3.26
CA ASP A 2 -8.40 -25.22 2.94
C ASP A 2 -7.42 -25.65 4.04
N LYS A 3 -7.39 -24.98 5.21
CA LYS A 3 -6.52 -25.31 6.36
C LYS A 3 -5.01 -25.40 6.03
N LYS A 4 -4.58 -24.81 4.93
CA LYS A 4 -3.16 -24.72 4.59
C LYS A 4 -2.45 -23.77 5.56
N PRO A 5 -1.18 -24.03 5.92
CA PRO A 5 -0.44 -23.21 6.87
C PRO A 5 0.02 -21.87 6.30
N ASN A 6 -0.14 -21.64 5.00
CA ASN A 6 0.33 -20.41 4.36
C ASN A 6 -0.49 -19.19 4.80
N ARG A 7 0.22 -18.06 4.89
CA ARG A 7 -0.37 -16.73 4.97
C ARG A 7 -0.55 -16.16 3.57
N VAL A 8 -1.60 -15.39 3.37
CA VAL A 8 -1.93 -14.73 2.10
C VAL A 8 -1.75 -13.23 2.28
N TYR A 9 -1.06 -12.61 1.33
CA TYR A 9 -0.85 -11.17 1.27
C TYR A 9 -1.47 -10.64 -0.03
N CYS A 10 -2.21 -9.54 0.05
CA CYS A 10 -2.85 -8.89 -1.09
C CYS A 10 -2.48 -7.41 -1.08
N LEU A 11 -1.79 -6.94 -2.12
CA LEU A 11 -1.53 -5.52 -2.32
C LEU A 11 -2.66 -4.94 -3.16
N MET A 12 -3.22 -3.83 -2.71
CA MET A 12 -4.31 -3.10 -3.35
C MET A 12 -3.94 -1.63 -3.46
N GLY A 13 -4.45 -0.94 -4.48
CA GLY A 13 -4.38 0.52 -4.58
C GLY A 13 -5.47 1.21 -3.75
N ASP A 14 -5.28 2.47 -3.39
CA ASP A 14 -6.35 3.26 -2.76
C ASP A 14 -7.49 3.64 -3.73
N GLY A 15 -7.20 3.87 -5.02
CA GLY A 15 -8.24 3.99 -6.06
C GLY A 15 -8.95 2.66 -6.38
N GLU A 16 -8.30 1.51 -6.15
CA GLU A 16 -8.96 0.19 -6.29
C GLU A 16 -10.05 -0.02 -5.23
N LEU A 17 -9.98 0.68 -4.09
CA LEU A 17 -10.98 0.59 -3.03
C LEU A 17 -12.34 1.19 -3.42
N ASP A 18 -12.43 1.88 -4.55
CA ASP A 18 -13.72 2.34 -5.10
C ASP A 18 -14.58 1.17 -5.58
N GLU A 19 -13.98 0.02 -5.87
CA GLU A 19 -14.68 -1.16 -6.37
C GLU A 19 -15.45 -1.90 -5.25
N GLY A 20 -16.73 -2.17 -5.53
CA GLY A 20 -17.64 -2.80 -4.56
C GLY A 20 -17.21 -4.19 -4.09
N ASN A 21 -16.55 -4.96 -4.96
CA ASN A 21 -16.10 -6.32 -4.69
C ASN A 21 -15.04 -6.36 -3.56
N ILE A 22 -14.26 -5.30 -3.36
CA ILE A 22 -13.29 -5.20 -2.26
C ILE A 22 -14.03 -5.24 -0.92
N TRP A 23 -15.16 -4.53 -0.83
CA TRP A 23 -15.97 -4.47 0.39
C TRP A 23 -16.73 -5.77 0.65
N GLU A 24 -17.23 -6.43 -0.40
CA GLU A 24 -17.81 -7.78 -0.30
C GLU A 24 -16.77 -8.80 0.22
N ALA A 25 -15.53 -8.72 -0.28
CA ALA A 25 -14.42 -9.55 0.19
C ALA A 25 -13.99 -9.21 1.63
N ALA A 26 -13.97 -7.92 1.99
CA ALA A 26 -13.69 -7.46 3.35
C ALA A 26 -14.72 -8.02 4.35
N MET A 27 -16.01 -7.98 3.99
CA MET A 27 -17.10 -8.53 4.81
C MET A 27 -16.96 -10.04 4.97
N SER A 28 -16.74 -10.74 3.86
CA SER A 28 -16.64 -12.20 3.83
C SER A 28 -15.46 -12.72 4.64
N SER A 29 -14.28 -12.11 4.47
CA SER A 29 -13.06 -12.52 5.17
C SER A 29 -13.12 -12.30 6.69
N ALA A 30 -13.79 -11.24 7.15
CA ALA A 30 -14.06 -11.02 8.56
C ALA A 30 -15.06 -12.04 9.10
N HIS A 31 -16.17 -12.29 8.38
CA HIS A 31 -17.16 -13.32 8.74
C HIS A 31 -16.51 -14.71 8.96
N TYR A 32 -15.63 -15.12 8.04
CA TYR A 32 -14.90 -16.39 8.13
C TYR A 32 -13.65 -16.34 9.01
N LYS A 33 -13.37 -15.22 9.69
CA LYS A 33 -12.24 -15.03 10.61
C LYS A 33 -10.90 -15.43 9.98
N LEU A 34 -10.65 -14.98 8.75
CA LEU A 34 -9.45 -15.35 7.98
C LEU A 34 -8.19 -14.66 8.54
N SER A 35 -7.68 -15.12 9.68
CA SER A 35 -6.51 -14.54 10.33
C SER A 35 -5.18 -14.75 9.60
N ASN A 36 -5.18 -15.60 8.58
CA ASN A 36 -4.07 -15.76 7.67
C ASN A 36 -4.13 -14.82 6.46
N LEU A 37 -5.10 -13.91 6.36
CA LEU A 37 -5.17 -12.88 5.33
C LEU A 37 -4.61 -11.55 5.84
N CYS A 38 -3.75 -10.95 5.03
CA CYS A 38 -3.20 -9.61 5.25
C CYS A 38 -3.36 -8.76 3.98
N GLY A 39 -4.26 -7.77 4.02
CA GLY A 39 -4.35 -6.74 2.99
C GLY A 39 -3.27 -5.68 3.19
N ILE A 40 -2.83 -5.07 2.11
CA ILE A 40 -1.92 -3.92 2.10
C ILE A 40 -2.56 -2.92 1.14
N VAL A 41 -2.86 -1.72 1.63
CA VAL A 41 -3.35 -0.62 0.79
C VAL A 41 -2.17 0.31 0.53
N ASP A 42 -1.77 0.43 -0.73
CA ASP A 42 -0.87 1.48 -1.21
C ASP A 42 -1.63 2.80 -1.29
N LYS A 43 -1.62 3.57 -0.20
CA LYS A 43 -2.35 4.83 -0.07
C LYS A 43 -1.46 5.99 -0.50
N ASN A 44 -1.30 6.14 -1.82
CA ASN A 44 -0.49 7.18 -2.45
C ASN A 44 -1.29 8.44 -2.83
N GLY A 45 -2.62 8.40 -2.77
CA GLY A 45 -3.52 9.52 -3.01
C GLY A 45 -3.82 9.82 -4.48
N LEU A 46 -3.35 8.99 -5.43
CA LEU A 46 -3.45 9.26 -6.87
C LEU A 46 -3.97 8.04 -7.65
N GLN A 47 -4.99 8.29 -8.47
CA GLN A 47 -5.47 7.38 -9.50
C GLN A 47 -5.25 7.93 -10.93
N ILE A 48 -5.84 7.30 -11.95
CA ILE A 48 -5.62 7.66 -13.37
C ILE A 48 -6.00 9.13 -13.61
N ASP A 49 -7.19 9.52 -13.19
CA ASP A 49 -7.78 10.84 -13.48
C ASP A 49 -7.40 11.94 -12.48
N GLY A 50 -6.46 11.67 -11.56
CA GLY A 50 -5.96 12.66 -10.60
C GLY A 50 -5.97 12.15 -9.18
N LYS A 51 -6.22 13.05 -8.23
CA LYS A 51 -6.23 12.69 -6.81
C LYS A 51 -7.47 11.86 -6.48
N THR A 52 -7.31 10.89 -5.59
CA THR A 52 -8.45 10.08 -5.12
C THR A 52 -9.51 10.96 -4.45
N GLU A 53 -9.13 11.97 -3.67
CA GLU A 53 -10.06 12.91 -3.03
C GLU A 53 -10.96 13.69 -4.01
N ASP A 54 -10.45 13.98 -5.22
CA ASP A 54 -11.17 14.74 -6.24
C ASP A 54 -12.04 13.84 -7.13
N VAL A 55 -11.58 12.61 -7.38
CA VAL A 55 -12.26 11.65 -8.25
C VAL A 55 -13.35 10.86 -7.48
N MET A 56 -13.00 10.28 -6.32
CA MET A 56 -13.92 9.55 -5.44
C MET A 56 -13.28 9.40 -4.04
N ASP A 57 -13.75 10.19 -3.05
CA ASP A 57 -13.17 10.15 -1.72
C ASP A 57 -13.69 8.98 -0.87
N ILE A 58 -12.79 8.02 -0.63
CA ILE A 58 -12.98 6.83 0.20
C ILE A 58 -12.68 7.10 1.70
N SER A 59 -12.24 8.30 2.07
CA SER A 59 -11.92 8.65 3.46
C SER A 59 -13.15 8.59 4.40
N PRO A 60 -12.97 8.29 5.71
CA PRO A 60 -11.76 7.75 6.34
C PRO A 60 -11.55 6.26 6.03
N VAL A 61 -10.43 5.91 5.38
CA VAL A 61 -10.10 4.55 4.93
C VAL A 61 -10.00 3.58 6.12
N GLY A 62 -9.26 3.96 7.16
CA GLY A 62 -9.05 3.12 8.34
C GLY A 62 -10.33 2.77 9.09
N ASP A 63 -11.26 3.71 9.22
CA ASP A 63 -12.53 3.47 9.91
C ASP A 63 -13.46 2.56 9.11
N LYS A 64 -13.45 2.65 7.78
CA LYS A 64 -14.16 1.70 6.93
C LYS A 64 -13.62 0.28 7.15
N TRP A 65 -12.31 0.05 7.06
CA TRP A 65 -11.76 -1.28 7.33
C TRP A 65 -12.08 -1.77 8.75
N ARG A 66 -12.00 -0.90 9.77
CA ARG A 66 -12.40 -1.23 11.14
C ARG A 66 -13.87 -1.65 11.23
N SER A 67 -14.78 -0.97 10.53
CA SER A 67 -16.22 -1.28 10.57
C SER A 67 -16.56 -2.65 9.96
N PHE A 68 -15.76 -3.11 8.99
CA PHE A 68 -15.83 -4.47 8.45
C PHE A 68 -15.17 -5.53 9.34
N GLY A 69 -14.65 -5.17 10.52
CA GLY A 69 -14.09 -6.11 11.50
C GLY A 69 -12.63 -6.51 11.26
N TRP A 70 -11.90 -5.73 10.46
CA TRP A 70 -10.46 -5.96 10.23
C TRP A 70 -9.59 -5.30 11.31
N ASN A 71 -8.44 -5.92 11.60
CA ASN A 71 -7.38 -5.24 12.35
C ASN A 71 -6.65 -4.26 11.43
N VAL A 72 -6.65 -2.97 11.76
CA VAL A 72 -6.09 -1.92 10.92
C VAL A 72 -4.78 -1.41 11.50
N ILE A 73 -3.75 -1.34 10.66
CA ILE A 73 -2.41 -0.83 11.02
C ILE A 73 -2.05 0.25 9.99
N GLU A 74 -1.92 1.49 10.42
CA GLU A 74 -1.55 2.61 9.54
C GLU A 74 -0.06 2.94 9.75
N ILE A 75 0.69 3.09 8.65
CA ILE A 75 2.15 3.29 8.68
C ILE A 75 2.62 4.34 7.67
N ASP A 76 3.85 4.82 7.87
CA ASP A 76 4.66 5.38 6.78
C ASP A 76 5.12 4.23 5.85
N GLY A 77 4.63 4.23 4.61
CA GLY A 77 4.94 3.22 3.61
C GLY A 77 6.37 3.28 3.05
N HIS A 78 7.17 4.28 3.47
CA HIS A 78 8.59 4.39 3.12
C HIS A 78 9.53 4.11 4.31
N SER A 79 8.99 3.78 5.48
CA SER A 79 9.76 3.37 6.66
C SER A 79 9.87 1.84 6.71
N MET A 80 11.05 1.28 6.41
CA MET A 80 11.26 -0.18 6.51
C MET A 80 11.05 -0.71 7.93
N LYS A 81 11.32 0.12 8.94
CA LYS A 81 11.03 -0.20 10.34
C LYS A 81 9.52 -0.40 10.54
N ASP A 82 8.72 0.57 10.12
CA ASP A 82 7.26 0.54 10.29
C ASP A 82 6.64 -0.62 9.51
N ILE A 83 7.14 -0.87 8.30
CA ILE A 83 6.73 -2.00 7.46
C ILE A 83 6.96 -3.33 8.18
N VAL A 84 8.18 -3.56 8.69
CA VAL A 84 8.53 -4.82 9.38
C VAL A 84 7.70 -4.98 10.65
N GLU A 85 7.56 -3.92 11.44
CA GLU A 85 6.75 -3.92 12.66
C GLU A 85 5.27 -4.20 12.36
N ALA A 86 4.69 -3.57 11.33
CA ALA A 86 3.31 -3.77 10.92
C ALA A 86 3.04 -5.21 10.50
N PHE A 87 3.92 -5.81 9.69
CA PHE A 87 3.80 -7.22 9.33
C PHE A 87 3.97 -8.16 10.54
N GLY A 88 4.82 -7.79 11.50
CA GLY A 88 4.94 -8.50 12.78
C GLY A 88 3.63 -8.45 13.59
N ASN A 89 3.01 -7.28 13.69
CA ASN A 89 1.76 -7.06 14.41
C ASN A 89 0.57 -7.76 13.73
N ALA A 90 0.46 -7.68 12.40
CA ALA A 90 -0.55 -8.39 11.62
C ALA A 90 -0.48 -9.92 11.81
N ARG A 91 0.73 -10.48 11.97
CA ARG A 91 0.93 -11.91 12.25
C ARG A 91 0.49 -12.33 13.65
N LYS A 92 0.59 -11.43 14.63
CA LYS A 92 0.16 -11.70 16.03
C LYS A 92 -1.36 -11.63 16.19
N PHE A 93 -2.06 -10.94 15.29
CA PHE A 93 -3.52 -10.86 15.32
C PHE A 93 -4.18 -12.12 14.76
N THR A 94 -4.82 -12.91 15.62
CA THR A 94 -5.40 -14.22 15.27
C THR A 94 -6.92 -14.25 15.22
N LYS A 95 -7.60 -13.14 15.54
CA LYS A 95 -9.08 -13.07 15.64
C LYS A 95 -9.78 -12.85 14.29
N GLY A 96 -9.05 -12.44 13.26
CA GLY A 96 -9.58 -12.12 11.94
C GLY A 96 -8.49 -11.56 11.01
N PRO A 97 -8.86 -11.07 9.82
CA PRO A 97 -7.90 -10.50 8.87
C PRO A 97 -7.28 -9.20 9.37
N SER A 98 -6.12 -8.82 8.81
CA SER A 98 -5.47 -7.53 9.06
C SER A 98 -5.28 -6.75 7.76
N VAL A 99 -5.36 -5.43 7.81
CA VAL A 99 -4.99 -4.54 6.71
C VAL A 99 -3.90 -3.58 7.19
N ILE A 100 -2.87 -3.43 6.37
CA ILE A 100 -1.84 -2.42 6.55
C ILE A 100 -2.14 -1.29 5.56
N ILE A 101 -2.43 -0.10 6.05
CA ILE A 101 -2.62 1.10 5.23
C ILE A 101 -1.27 1.81 5.19
N ALA A 102 -0.56 1.68 4.08
CA ALA A 102 0.75 2.28 3.88
C ALA A 102 0.57 3.63 3.19
N ASN A 103 0.85 4.73 3.90
CA ASN A 103 0.86 6.05 3.29
C ASN A 103 2.15 6.19 2.47
N THR A 104 2.02 6.33 1.16
CA THR A 104 3.14 6.30 0.21
C THR A 104 3.14 7.54 -0.69
N ILE A 105 4.13 7.60 -1.58
CA ILE A 105 4.31 8.66 -2.57
C ILE A 105 4.43 7.92 -3.90
N LYS A 106 3.48 8.15 -4.81
CA LYS A 106 3.52 7.54 -6.14
C LYS A 106 4.76 8.04 -6.88
N GLY A 107 5.56 7.14 -7.45
CA GLY A 107 6.83 7.50 -8.10
C GLY A 107 7.98 7.80 -7.14
N LYS A 108 7.88 7.40 -5.86
CA LYS A 108 8.94 7.61 -4.85
C LYS A 108 10.32 7.25 -5.39
N GLY A 109 11.27 8.15 -5.18
CA GLY A 109 12.66 7.95 -5.58
C GLY A 109 13.06 8.77 -6.79
N VAL A 110 12.11 9.12 -7.67
CA VAL A 110 12.39 9.85 -8.92
C VAL A 110 11.66 11.19 -8.89
N SER A 111 12.43 12.28 -8.84
CA SER A 111 11.97 13.64 -8.57
C SER A 111 10.85 14.12 -9.50
N PHE A 112 10.93 13.79 -10.79
CA PHE A 112 9.95 14.18 -11.80
C PHE A 112 8.73 13.25 -11.87
N MET A 113 8.73 12.14 -11.14
CA MET A 113 7.61 11.19 -11.03
C MET A 113 6.84 11.30 -9.71
N GLU A 114 7.49 11.79 -8.64
CA GLU A 114 6.88 11.89 -7.31
C GLU A 114 5.60 12.75 -7.33
N ASN A 115 4.48 12.14 -6.91
CA ASN A 115 3.15 12.78 -6.84
C ASN A 115 2.61 13.32 -8.17
N VAL A 116 2.95 12.68 -9.29
CA VAL A 116 2.46 13.07 -10.62
C VAL A 116 1.59 11.97 -11.22
N ALA A 117 0.27 12.20 -11.31
CA ALA A 117 -0.69 11.22 -11.81
C ALA A 117 -0.38 10.73 -13.25
N GLY A 118 0.16 11.61 -14.09
CA GLY A 118 0.55 11.29 -15.47
C GLY A 118 1.61 10.19 -15.60
N TRP A 119 2.34 9.86 -14.54
CA TRP A 119 3.31 8.75 -14.52
C TRP A 119 2.71 7.40 -14.14
N HIS A 120 1.39 7.30 -13.93
CA HIS A 120 0.75 6.05 -13.51
C HIS A 120 0.90 4.91 -14.53
N GLY A 121 0.80 5.20 -15.83
CA GLY A 121 0.82 4.21 -16.91
C GLY A 121 1.72 4.58 -18.08
N VAL A 122 2.57 5.60 -17.93
CA VAL A 122 3.43 6.11 -19.00
C VAL A 122 4.85 5.58 -18.81
N ALA A 123 5.39 4.96 -19.85
CA ALA A 123 6.78 4.53 -19.87
C ALA A 123 7.72 5.75 -20.04
N PRO A 124 8.83 5.83 -19.28
CA PRO A 124 9.81 6.89 -19.46
C PRO A 124 10.53 6.75 -20.80
N SER A 125 10.91 7.88 -21.41
CA SER A 125 11.87 7.91 -22.52
C SER A 125 13.23 7.37 -22.07
N LYS A 126 14.15 7.13 -23.02
CA LYS A 126 15.51 6.70 -22.69
C LYS A 126 16.25 7.72 -21.81
N GLU A 127 16.05 9.00 -22.11
CA GLU A 127 16.64 10.13 -21.38
C GLU A 127 16.05 10.22 -19.97
N GLN A 128 14.72 10.08 -19.83
CA GLN A 128 14.05 10.07 -18.53
C GLN A 128 14.45 8.86 -17.69
N ALA A 129 14.58 7.68 -18.29
CA ALA A 129 15.05 6.48 -17.60
C ALA A 129 16.49 6.65 -17.08
N ALA A 130 17.39 7.19 -17.90
CA ALA A 130 18.76 7.47 -17.48
C ALA A 130 18.82 8.48 -16.31
N ALA A 131 17.99 9.53 -16.35
CA ALA A 131 17.86 10.49 -15.26
C ALA A 131 17.33 9.84 -13.97
N ALA A 132 16.26 9.03 -14.08
CA ALA A 132 15.68 8.31 -12.95
C ALA A 132 16.68 7.35 -12.28
N LEU A 133 17.40 6.56 -13.07
CA LEU A 133 18.41 5.63 -12.56
C LEU A 133 19.54 6.37 -11.83
N LYS A 134 20.00 7.50 -12.38
CA LYS A 134 21.00 8.33 -11.72
C LYS A 134 20.53 8.83 -10.35
N GLU A 135 19.29 9.30 -10.24
CA GLU A 135 18.73 9.73 -8.95
C GLU A 135 18.63 8.59 -7.94
N LEU A 136 18.24 7.39 -8.39
CA LEU A 136 18.15 6.21 -7.53
C LEU A 136 19.54 5.77 -7.03
N ASP A 137 20.55 5.73 -7.92
CA ASP A 137 21.94 5.41 -7.54
C ASP A 137 22.50 6.40 -6.52
N GLU A 138 22.19 7.70 -6.67
CA GLU A 138 22.60 8.73 -5.71
C GLU A 138 21.96 8.52 -4.33
N LYS A 139 20.67 8.15 -4.31
CA LYS A 139 19.94 7.85 -3.07
C LYS A 139 20.44 6.57 -2.40
N GLU A 140 20.72 5.52 -3.16
CA GLU A 140 21.28 4.28 -2.65
C GLU A 140 22.63 4.52 -1.98
N ARG A 141 23.56 5.21 -2.67
CA ARG A 141 24.87 5.58 -2.10
C ARG A 141 24.75 6.39 -0.80
N ALA A 142 23.80 7.34 -0.76
CA ALA A 142 23.55 8.14 0.42
C ALA A 142 23.02 7.30 1.58
N TRP A 143 22.10 6.36 1.31
CA TRP A 143 21.57 5.44 2.31
C TRP A 143 22.66 4.52 2.86
N GLU A 144 23.45 3.88 2.00
CA GLU A 144 24.58 3.03 2.41
C GLU A 144 25.58 3.77 3.29
N SER A 145 25.87 5.03 2.96
CA SER A 145 26.78 5.88 3.73
C SER A 145 26.23 6.21 5.11
N ALA A 146 24.91 6.36 5.25
CA ALA A 146 24.25 6.63 6.52
C ALA A 146 24.11 5.40 7.44
N GLN A 147 24.34 4.18 6.92
CA GLN A 147 24.33 2.93 7.70
C GLN A 147 25.71 2.56 8.26
N ARG A 148 26.78 3.27 7.87
CA ARG A 148 28.14 3.08 8.37
C ARG A 148 28.41 3.94 9.60
#